data_AF-A0A4W4ETD4-F1
#
_entry.id   AF-A0A4W4ETD4-F1
#
_cell.length_a   1.000
_cell.length_b   1.000
_cell.length_c   1.000
_cell.angle_alpha   90.00
_cell.angle_beta   90.00
_cell.angle_gamma   90.00
#
_symmetry.space_group_name_H-M   'P 1'
#
loop_
_entity.id
_entity.type
_entity.pdbx_description
1 polymer ?
#
loop_
_entity_poly.entity_id
_entity_poly.type
_entity_poly.pdbx_seq_one_letter_code
_entity_poly.pdbx_strand_id
1 'polypeptide(L)'
;MSLSKRMSMSRKHNLKSLMLQVAKELLDAEEVEKVNERKRYMQEHCPPLSLPHSKEELQVLCKELNEKINVIDDERYNLEYKVKLVVDEVKDMNIKIVDLKGKFKKPPLKKVRMSADAMLQALLGSKHKVNMDLRANLKQVKKEVKEEDKELRDVGDWRKSIEDKAGMGGRKKMFEAES
;
A
#
# COMPACT_ATOMS: atom_id res chain seq x y z
N MET A 1 33.60 -20.06 19.45
CA MET A 1 32.20 -20.04 19.93
C MET A 1 31.41 -18.95 19.19
N SER A 2 30.23 -19.32 18.70
CA SER A 2 29.11 -18.51 18.15
C SER A 2 29.33 -17.59 16.93
N LEU A 3 29.39 -18.17 15.72
CA LEU A 3 28.99 -17.48 14.48
C LEU A 3 27.56 -17.85 14.02
N SER A 4 26.85 -18.69 14.77
CA SER A 4 25.51 -19.21 14.40
C SER A 4 24.31 -18.45 14.97
N LYS A 5 24.48 -17.25 15.57
CA LYS A 5 23.46 -16.69 16.48
C LYS A 5 22.73 -15.41 16.04
N ARG A 6 22.79 -14.99 14.77
CA ARG A 6 21.97 -13.88 14.26
C ARG A 6 21.23 -14.27 12.99
N MET A 7 19.91 -14.17 13.05
CA MET A 7 19.01 -14.32 11.92
C MET A 7 19.40 -13.36 10.79
N SER A 8 19.37 -13.83 9.54
CA SER A 8 19.72 -13.00 8.38
C SER A 8 18.81 -11.77 8.28
N MET A 9 19.34 -10.65 7.79
CA MET A 9 18.56 -9.42 7.61
C MET A 9 17.36 -9.62 6.67
N SER A 10 17.53 -10.46 5.64
CA SER A 10 16.45 -10.86 4.73
C SER A 10 15.32 -11.57 5.48
N ARG A 11 15.64 -12.55 6.34
CA ARG A 11 14.64 -13.24 7.15
C ARG A 11 13.96 -12.29 8.14
N LYS A 12 14.70 -11.38 8.77
CA LYS A 12 14.15 -10.35 9.66
C LYS A 12 13.17 -9.43 8.95
N HIS A 13 13.50 -8.97 7.74
CA HIS A 13 12.61 -8.14 6.94
C HIS A 13 11.35 -8.90 6.52
N ASN A 14 11.50 -10.12 6.03
CA ASN A 14 10.37 -10.98 5.65
C ASN A 14 9.42 -11.20 6.83
N LEU A 15 9.94 -11.51 8.02
CA LEU A 15 9.13 -11.66 9.23
C LEU A 15 8.39 -10.36 9.60
N LYS A 16 9.07 -9.20 9.57
CA LYS A 16 8.41 -7.91 9.80
C LYS A 16 7.28 -7.64 8.80
N SER A 17 7.51 -7.96 7.52
CA SER A 17 6.49 -7.81 6.48
C SER A 17 5.27 -8.70 6.75
N LEU A 18 5.49 -9.96 7.14
CA LEU A 18 4.42 -10.88 7.50
C LEU A 18 3.66 -10.40 8.75
N MET A 19 4.37 -9.91 9.76
CA MET A 19 3.74 -9.34 10.96
C MET A 19 2.86 -8.14 10.63
N LEU A 20 3.31 -7.24 9.76
CA LEU A 20 2.52 -6.10 9.32
C LEU A 20 1.32 -6.51 8.48
N GLN A 21 1.46 -7.54 7.64
CA GLN A 21 0.36 -8.09 6.88
C GLN A 21 -0.73 -8.66 7.81
N VAL A 22 -0.35 -9.49 8.77
CA VAL A 22 -1.29 -10.05 9.76
C VAL A 22 -1.90 -8.94 10.62
N ALA A 23 -1.11 -7.96 11.06
CA ALA A 23 -1.64 -6.83 11.83
C ALA A 23 -2.69 -6.03 11.04
N LYS A 24 -2.49 -5.85 9.74
CA LYS A 24 -3.48 -5.21 8.87
C LYS A 24 -4.75 -6.05 8.78
N GLU A 25 -4.64 -7.35 8.54
CA GLU A 25 -5.79 -8.26 8.46
C GLU A 25 -6.60 -8.25 9.77
N LEU A 26 -5.94 -8.19 10.93
CA LEU A 26 -6.59 -8.07 12.23
C LEU A 26 -7.30 -6.74 12.42
N LEU A 27 -6.69 -5.62 11.99
CA LEU A 27 -7.34 -4.30 12.04
C LEU A 27 -8.58 -4.24 11.13
N ASP A 28 -8.49 -4.81 9.94
CA ASP A 28 -9.62 -4.87 9.01
C ASP A 28 -10.76 -5.74 9.59
N ALA A 29 -10.43 -6.85 10.26
CA ALA A 29 -11.41 -7.69 10.96
C ALA A 29 -12.04 -6.99 12.17
N GLU A 30 -11.24 -6.26 12.96
CA GLU A 30 -11.72 -5.46 14.10
C GLU A 30 -12.72 -4.37 13.65
N GLU A 31 -12.44 -3.68 12.54
CA GLU A 31 -13.34 -2.65 12.00
C GLU A 31 -14.69 -3.26 11.57
N VAL A 32 -14.68 -4.44 10.95
CA VAL A 32 -15.91 -5.16 10.59
C VAL A 32 -16.69 -5.55 11.85
N GLU A 33 -16.04 -6.09 12.86
CA GLU A 33 -16.70 -6.46 14.11
C GLU A 33 -17.30 -5.24 14.82
N LYS A 34 -16.57 -4.13 14.87
CA LYS A 34 -17.04 -2.87 15.46
C LYS A 34 -18.30 -2.34 14.76
N VAL A 35 -18.37 -2.44 13.43
CA VAL A 35 -19.58 -2.08 12.67
C VAL A 35 -20.74 -3.02 13.01
N ASN A 36 -20.49 -4.31 13.15
CA ASN A 36 -21.52 -5.30 13.49
C ASN A 36 -22.01 -5.14 14.92
N GLU A 37 -21.11 -4.90 15.87
CA GLU A 37 -21.44 -4.59 17.26
C GLU A 37 -22.29 -3.33 17.36
N ARG A 38 -21.93 -2.27 16.62
CA ARG A 38 -22.75 -1.06 16.54
C ARG A 38 -24.15 -1.38 16.01
N LYS A 39 -24.29 -2.21 14.98
CA LYS A 39 -25.60 -2.63 14.46
C LYS A 39 -26.40 -3.40 15.51
N ARG A 40 -25.77 -4.36 16.20
CA ARG A 40 -26.39 -5.16 17.26
C ARG A 40 -26.89 -4.27 18.41
N TYR A 41 -26.06 -3.35 18.88
CA TYR A 41 -26.43 -2.39 19.91
C TYR A 41 -27.59 -1.50 19.46
N MET A 42 -27.56 -0.97 18.23
CA MET A 42 -28.65 -0.14 17.72
C MET A 42 -29.97 -0.91 17.58
N GLN A 43 -29.93 -2.19 17.21
CA GLN A 43 -31.13 -3.04 17.14
C GLN A 43 -31.78 -3.26 18.50
N GLU A 44 -30.98 -3.41 19.56
CA GLU A 44 -31.47 -3.60 20.93
C GLU A 44 -32.00 -2.29 21.54
N HIS A 45 -31.27 -1.18 21.38
CA HIS A 45 -31.57 0.08 22.05
C HIS A 45 -32.47 1.02 21.24
N CYS A 46 -32.53 0.86 19.92
CA CYS A 46 -33.34 1.67 19.01
C CYS A 46 -33.94 0.80 17.90
N PRO A 47 -34.86 -0.13 18.25
CA PRO A 47 -35.51 -0.98 17.27
C PRO A 47 -36.36 -0.16 16.30
N PRO A 48 -36.68 -0.71 15.10
CA PRO A 48 -37.59 -0.06 14.16
C PRO A 48 -38.90 0.33 14.83
N LEU A 49 -39.34 1.57 14.59
CA LEU A 49 -40.52 2.12 15.24
C LEU A 49 -41.78 1.36 14.80
N SER A 50 -42.50 0.81 15.76
CA SER A 50 -43.84 0.25 15.54
C SER A 50 -44.87 1.32 15.88
N LEU A 51 -45.60 1.79 14.86
CA LEU A 51 -46.63 2.81 15.06
C LEU A 51 -47.91 2.18 15.61
N PRO A 52 -48.46 2.69 16.72
CA PRO A 52 -49.76 2.26 17.21
C PRO A 52 -50.89 2.77 16.31
N HIS A 53 -52.05 2.12 16.38
CA HIS A 53 -53.19 2.41 15.50
C HIS A 53 -54.18 3.41 16.11
N SER A 54 -54.17 3.59 17.44
CA SER A 54 -55.04 4.56 18.11
C SER A 54 -54.35 5.91 18.29
N LYS A 55 -55.14 6.98 18.32
CA LYS A 55 -54.65 8.34 18.53
C LYS A 55 -54.04 8.49 19.93
N GLU A 56 -54.69 7.89 20.93
CA GLU A 56 -54.29 7.96 22.33
C GLU A 56 -52.92 7.30 22.55
N GLU A 57 -52.72 6.08 22.03
CA GLU A 57 -51.43 5.38 22.10
C GLU A 57 -50.33 6.14 21.36
N LEU A 58 -50.65 6.77 20.23
CA LEU A 58 -49.68 7.58 19.49
C LEU A 58 -49.24 8.82 20.29
N GLN A 59 -50.16 9.47 20.99
CA GLN A 59 -49.83 10.61 21.86
C GLN A 59 -48.94 10.21 23.04
N VAL A 60 -49.18 9.02 23.62
CA VAL A 60 -48.32 8.47 24.68
C VAL A 60 -46.93 8.18 24.14
N LEU A 61 -46.82 7.47 23.02
CA LEU A 61 -45.54 7.15 22.38
C LEU A 61 -44.72 8.41 22.05
N CYS A 62 -45.35 9.46 21.52
CA CYS A 62 -44.65 10.73 21.23
C CYS A 62 -44.07 11.38 22.49
N LYS A 63 -44.80 11.34 23.61
CA LYS A 63 -44.32 11.89 24.89
C LYS A 63 -43.15 11.06 25.44
N GLU A 64 -43.26 9.74 25.40
CA GLU A 64 -42.19 8.83 25.84
C GLU A 64 -40.91 9.01 25.02
N LEU A 65 -41.02 9.12 23.69
CA LEU A 65 -39.88 9.35 22.82
C LEU A 65 -39.23 10.71 23.11
N ASN A 66 -40.02 11.76 23.33
CA ASN A 66 -39.50 13.08 23.66
C ASN A 66 -38.73 13.08 24.99
N GLU A 67 -39.25 12.40 26.01
CA GLU A 67 -38.55 12.26 27.29
C GLU A 67 -37.25 11.46 27.15
N LYS A 68 -37.27 10.35 26.40
CA LYS A 68 -36.07 9.56 26.08
C LYS A 68 -35.01 10.37 25.34
N ILE A 69 -35.42 11.22 24.39
CA ILE A 69 -34.48 12.09 23.65
C ILE A 69 -33.72 13.01 24.61
N ASN A 70 -34.41 13.63 25.58
CA ASN A 70 -33.75 14.51 26.54
C ASN A 70 -32.69 13.76 27.37
N VAL A 71 -33.04 12.58 27.89
CA VAL A 71 -32.11 11.75 28.67
C VAL A 71 -30.90 11.32 27.83
N ILE A 72 -31.13 10.86 26.60
CA ILE A 72 -30.06 10.40 25.70
C ILE A 72 -29.16 11.57 25.28
N ASP A 73 -29.71 12.77 25.08
CA ASP A 73 -28.89 13.93 24.72
C ASP A 73 -27.99 14.38 25.88
N ASP A 74 -28.49 14.35 27.12
CA ASP A 74 -27.67 14.60 28.31
C ASP A 74 -26.54 13.55 28.45
N GLU A 75 -26.85 12.27 28.24
CA GLU A 75 -25.84 11.21 28.23
C GLU A 75 -24.80 11.42 27.11
N ARG A 76 -25.26 11.76 25.90
CA ARG A 76 -24.40 12.07 24.75
C ARG A 76 -23.46 13.23 25.07
N TYR A 77 -23.98 14.31 25.65
CA TYR A 77 -23.18 15.48 26.04
C TYR A 77 -22.10 15.09 27.06
N ASN A 78 -22.47 14.33 28.08
CA ASN A 78 -21.53 13.86 29.10
C ASN A 78 -20.43 12.97 28.51
N LEU A 79 -20.77 12.06 27.59
CA LEU A 79 -19.81 11.21 26.89
C LEU A 79 -18.89 12.03 25.99
N GLU A 80 -19.43 12.98 25.23
CA GLU A 80 -18.66 13.88 24.37
C GLU A 80 -17.65 14.70 25.19
N TYR A 81 -18.07 15.24 26.33
CA TYR A 81 -17.19 15.96 27.23
C TYR A 81 -16.06 15.09 27.78
N LYS A 82 -16.34 13.85 28.20
CA LYS A 82 -15.32 12.89 28.64
C LYS A 82 -14.33 12.58 27.52
N VAL A 83 -14.80 12.34 26.30
CA VAL A 83 -13.93 12.12 25.14
C VAL A 83 -13.04 13.32 24.88
N LYS A 84 -13.57 14.54 24.97
CA LYS A 84 -12.79 15.77 24.80
C LYS A 84 -11.66 15.87 25.82
N LEU A 85 -11.94 15.61 27.10
CA LEU A 85 -10.92 15.61 28.15
C LEU A 85 -9.79 14.62 27.85
N VAL A 86 -10.13 13.38 27.48
CA VAL A 86 -9.15 12.34 27.14
C VAL A 86 -8.34 12.73 25.91
N VAL A 87 -8.98 13.29 24.88
CA VAL A 87 -8.30 13.75 23.66
C VAL A 87 -7.32 14.89 23.97
N ASP A 88 -7.70 15.84 24.82
CA ASP A 88 -6.83 16.95 25.21
C ASP A 88 -5.66 16.47 26.08
N GLU A 89 -5.88 15.51 26.98
CA GLU A 89 -4.82 14.86 27.75
C GLU A 89 -3.84 14.11 26.83
N VAL A 90 -4.35 13.34 25.86
CA VAL A 90 -3.51 12.66 24.85
C VAL A 90 -2.70 13.64 24.02
N LYS A 91 -3.25 14.81 23.67
CA LYS A 91 -2.49 15.87 22.99
C LYS A 91 -1.36 16.41 23.86
N ASP A 92 -1.64 16.73 25.12
CA ASP A 92 -0.62 17.22 26.06
C ASP A 92 0.48 16.19 26.28
N MET A 93 0.12 14.91 26.48
CA MET A 93 1.08 13.81 26.56
C MET A 93 1.93 13.68 25.29
N ASN A 94 1.34 13.82 24.10
CA ASN A 94 2.09 13.78 22.85
C ASN A 94 3.09 14.94 22.75
N ILE A 95 2.73 16.15 23.20
CA ILE A 95 3.64 17.30 23.25
C ILE A 95 4.82 16.98 24.18
N LYS A 96 4.54 16.49 25.40
CA LYS A 96 5.58 16.10 26.36
C LYS A 96 6.51 15.01 25.79
N ILE A 97 5.97 14.01 25.10
CA ILE A 97 6.77 12.97 24.45
C ILE A 97 7.72 13.58 23.40
N VAL A 98 7.24 14.55 22.61
CA VAL A 98 8.06 15.23 21.60
C VAL A 98 9.17 16.05 22.26
N ASP A 99 8.86 16.78 23.33
CA ASP A 99 9.85 17.57 24.06
C ASP A 99 10.92 16.69 24.73
N LEU A 100 10.50 15.55 25.31
CA LEU A 100 11.38 14.57 25.96
C LEU A 100 12.27 13.79 24.98
N LYS A 101 11.77 13.46 23.78
CA LYS A 101 12.57 12.84 22.71
C LYS A 101 13.70 13.76 22.20
N GLY A 102 13.76 14.99 22.71
CA GLY A 102 14.72 16.01 22.34
C GLY A 102 14.22 16.76 21.12
N LYS A 103 14.38 18.08 21.16
CA LYS A 103 14.15 19.00 20.05
C LYS A 103 15.08 18.66 18.88
N PHE A 104 14.80 17.59 18.14
CA PHE A 104 15.23 17.51 16.73
C PHE A 104 14.87 18.87 16.16
N LYS A 105 15.86 19.65 15.71
CA LYS A 105 15.62 20.98 15.15
C LYS A 105 14.49 20.81 14.15
N LYS A 106 13.29 21.28 14.49
CA LYS A 106 12.11 21.18 13.63
C LYS A 106 12.60 21.66 12.28
N PRO A 107 12.72 20.78 11.26
CA PRO A 107 13.19 21.23 9.97
C PRO A 107 12.30 22.43 9.60
N PRO A 108 12.89 23.58 9.20
CA PRO A 108 12.11 24.78 8.96
C PRO A 108 10.94 24.41 8.06
N LEU A 109 9.72 24.82 8.45
CA LEU A 109 8.50 24.45 7.76
C LEU A 109 8.64 24.81 6.28
N LYS A 110 8.96 23.82 5.44
CA LYS A 110 9.04 24.00 4.01
C LYS A 110 7.61 24.18 3.51
N LYS A 111 7.37 25.21 2.71
CA LYS A 111 6.10 25.41 2.02
C LYS A 111 5.97 24.29 0.98
N VAL A 112 5.39 23.16 1.37
CA VAL A 112 5.15 22.03 0.49
C VAL A 112 4.02 22.43 -0.45
N ARG A 113 4.36 22.68 -1.73
CA ARG A 113 3.36 22.83 -2.79
C ARG A 113 2.79 21.45 -3.13
N MET A 114 1.58 21.42 -3.69
CA MET A 114 0.98 20.17 -4.20
C MET A 114 2.02 19.38 -5.00
N SER A 115 2.14 18.08 -4.73
CA SER A 115 3.05 17.22 -5.48
C SER A 115 2.63 17.21 -6.95
N ALA A 116 3.60 17.07 -7.85
CA ALA A 116 3.32 16.96 -9.28
C ALA A 116 2.31 15.84 -9.56
N ASP A 117 2.38 14.74 -8.81
CA ASP A 117 1.48 13.61 -8.91
C ASP A 117 0.04 13.93 -8.50
N ALA A 118 -0.15 14.67 -7.40
CA ALA A 118 -1.46 15.14 -6.97
C ALA A 118 -2.07 16.16 -7.95
N MET A 119 -1.23 17.04 -8.51
CA MET A 119 -1.65 18.01 -9.51
C MET A 119 -2.01 17.32 -10.83
N LEU A 120 -1.22 16.34 -11.29
CA LEU A 120 -1.49 15.60 -12.52
C LEU A 120 -2.72 14.71 -12.40
N GLN A 121 -2.93 14.05 -11.26
CA GLN A 121 -4.15 13.27 -11.02
C GLN A 121 -5.41 14.15 -11.01
N ALA A 122 -5.32 15.35 -10.46
CA ALA A 122 -6.43 16.32 -10.45
C ALA A 122 -6.71 16.91 -11.85
N LEU A 123 -5.68 17.18 -12.65
CA LEU A 123 -5.83 17.80 -13.97
C LEU A 123 -6.14 16.81 -15.10
N LEU A 124 -5.61 15.58 -15.04
CA LEU A 124 -5.65 14.61 -16.13
C LEU A 124 -6.46 13.35 -15.81
N GLY A 125 -6.99 13.25 -14.59
CA GLY A 125 -7.81 12.13 -14.14
C GLY A 125 -7.08 10.79 -14.21
N SER A 126 -7.83 9.70 -14.41
CA SER A 126 -7.30 8.33 -14.39
C SER A 126 -6.42 7.96 -15.58
N LYS A 127 -6.41 8.75 -16.67
CA LYS A 127 -5.70 8.42 -17.92
C LYS A 127 -4.17 8.47 -17.79
N HIS A 128 -3.63 9.25 -16.86
CA HIS A 128 -2.18 9.40 -16.64
C HIS A 128 -1.77 9.06 -15.20
N LYS A 129 -2.17 7.89 -14.72
CA LYS A 129 -1.64 7.34 -13.46
C LYS A 129 -0.23 6.78 -13.70
N VAL A 130 0.75 7.65 -13.88
CA VAL A 130 2.16 7.27 -13.90
C VAL A 130 2.58 7.10 -12.45
N ASN A 131 2.61 5.86 -11.96
CA ASN A 131 3.14 5.58 -10.63
C ASN A 131 4.62 6.01 -10.60
N MET A 132 4.94 7.12 -9.93
CA MET A 132 6.31 7.63 -9.76
C MET A 132 7.13 6.79 -8.77
N ASP A 133 6.65 5.61 -8.37
CA ASP A 133 7.45 4.60 -7.69
C ASP A 133 8.75 4.36 -8.48
N LEU A 134 9.88 4.38 -7.77
CA LEU A 134 11.22 4.10 -8.32
C LEU A 134 11.26 2.79 -9.13
N ARG A 135 10.32 1.88 -8.85
CA ARG A 135 10.16 0.57 -9.45
C ARG A 135 9.50 0.59 -10.83
N ALA A 136 8.66 1.59 -11.13
CA ALA A 136 7.91 1.65 -12.39
C ALA A 136 8.76 2.10 -13.58
N ASN A 137 9.88 2.80 -13.34
CA ASN A 137 10.80 3.27 -14.39
C ASN A 137 11.93 2.27 -14.73
N LEU A 138 12.02 1.15 -14.03
CA LEU A 138 13.03 0.12 -14.32
C LEU A 138 12.50 -0.80 -15.42
N LYS A 139 13.27 -0.97 -16.51
CA LYS A 139 12.94 -1.92 -17.59
C LYS A 139 12.80 -3.33 -17.01
N GLN A 140 11.58 -3.86 -17.01
CA GLN A 140 11.33 -5.25 -16.68
C GLN A 140 11.80 -6.12 -17.85
N VAL A 141 12.87 -6.89 -17.67
CA VAL A 141 13.26 -7.93 -18.64
C VAL A 141 12.14 -8.96 -18.61
N LYS A 142 11.29 -8.96 -19.64
CA LYS A 142 10.32 -10.04 -19.83
C LYS A 142 11.14 -11.31 -20.00
N LYS A 143 10.99 -12.25 -19.08
CA LYS A 143 11.42 -13.63 -19.33
C LYS A 143 10.36 -14.20 -20.26
N GLU A 144 10.50 -13.92 -21.56
CA GLU A 144 9.61 -14.41 -22.59
C GLU A 144 9.74 -15.93 -22.65
N VAL A 145 8.74 -16.62 -22.11
CA VAL A 145 8.57 -18.03 -22.37
C VAL A 145 8.02 -18.12 -23.80
N LYS A 146 8.90 -18.50 -24.73
CA LYS A 146 8.61 -19.06 -26.06
C LYS A 146 7.66 -18.23 -26.94
N GLU A 147 8.22 -17.32 -27.73
CA GLU A 147 7.88 -17.15 -29.16
C GLU A 147 9.05 -16.56 -30.00
N GLU A 148 10.20 -16.21 -29.40
CA GLU A 148 11.37 -15.68 -30.13
C GLU A 148 12.33 -16.75 -30.69
N ASP A 149 11.89 -17.99 -30.93
CA ASP A 149 12.74 -19.05 -31.52
C ASP A 149 12.87 -18.94 -33.07
N LYS A 150 12.19 -17.95 -33.67
CA LYS A 150 12.27 -17.64 -35.10
C LYS A 150 13.20 -16.47 -35.45
N GLU A 151 13.37 -15.48 -34.57
CA GLU A 151 14.19 -14.30 -34.86
C GLU A 151 15.67 -14.47 -34.45
N LEU A 152 16.00 -15.43 -33.57
CA LEU A 152 17.40 -15.75 -33.24
C LEU A 152 18.15 -16.54 -34.33
N ARG A 153 17.46 -17.07 -35.35
CA ARG A 153 18.10 -17.83 -36.44
C ARG A 153 18.82 -16.95 -37.46
N ASP A 154 18.53 -15.65 -37.52
CA ASP A 154 19.11 -14.72 -38.49
C ASP A 154 20.31 -13.92 -37.94
N VAL A 155 20.71 -14.15 -36.69
CA VAL A 155 21.97 -13.61 -36.16
C VAL A 155 23.13 -14.56 -36.48
N GLY A 156 23.54 -14.52 -37.75
CA GLY A 156 24.90 -14.78 -38.24
C GLY A 156 25.66 -15.97 -37.64
N ASP A 157 25.52 -17.14 -38.26
CA ASP A 157 26.42 -18.28 -38.12
C ASP A 157 27.86 -17.88 -38.53
N TRP A 158 28.69 -17.48 -37.55
CA TRP A 158 30.09 -17.10 -37.78
C TRP A 158 31.01 -18.31 -38.08
N ARG A 159 30.45 -19.49 -38.38
CA ARG A 159 31.20 -20.74 -38.55
C ARG A 159 31.04 -21.38 -39.93
N LYS A 160 30.94 -20.58 -40.99
CA LYS A 160 31.09 -21.06 -42.37
C LYS A 160 32.05 -20.18 -43.17
N SER A 161 33.35 -20.51 -43.08
CA SER A 161 34.24 -20.70 -44.23
C SER A 161 35.69 -20.85 -43.74
N ILE A 162 36.05 -21.98 -43.14
CA ILE A 162 37.42 -22.55 -43.21
C ILE A 162 37.27 -24.07 -43.31
N GLU A 163 37.10 -24.53 -44.54
CA GLU A 163 37.55 -25.81 -45.12
C GLU A 163 37.21 -25.64 -46.60
N ASP A 164 38.18 -25.36 -47.48
CA ASP A 164 38.90 -26.42 -48.16
C ASP A 164 40.26 -25.95 -48.64
N LYS A 165 41.33 -26.60 -48.13
CA LYS A 165 42.47 -27.10 -48.92
C LYS A 165 43.44 -27.89 -48.05
N ALA A 166 42.92 -28.91 -47.37
CA ALA A 166 43.71 -30.07 -47.01
C ALA A 166 43.70 -31.02 -48.23
N GLY A 167 44.69 -30.89 -49.11
CA GLY A 167 44.73 -31.68 -50.35
C GLY A 167 45.96 -31.38 -51.21
N MET A 168 47.10 -31.88 -50.73
CA MET A 168 48.32 -32.25 -51.46
C MET A 168 48.34 -32.13 -53.01
N GLY A 169 49.51 -31.72 -53.52
CA GLY A 169 50.12 -32.39 -54.68
C GLY A 169 50.49 -31.51 -55.88
N GLY A 170 51.53 -30.68 -55.77
CA GLY A 170 52.13 -30.07 -56.96
C GLY A 170 53.20 -29.02 -56.66
N ARG A 171 54.44 -29.28 -57.08
CA ARG A 171 55.60 -28.38 -56.98
C ARG A 171 55.28 -27.02 -57.62
N LYS A 172 55.12 -25.96 -56.82
CA LYS A 172 55.05 -24.58 -57.33
C LYS A 172 56.47 -24.12 -57.72
N LYS A 173 56.76 -24.11 -59.02
CA LYS A 173 57.85 -23.33 -59.61
C LYS A 173 57.47 -21.85 -59.50
N MET A 174 58.29 -21.07 -58.80
CA MET A 174 58.29 -19.61 -58.93
C MET A 174 59.54 -19.25 -59.71
N PHE A 175 59.35 -18.79 -60.95
CA PHE A 175 60.32 -17.99 -61.68
C PHE A 175 59.49 -16.99 -62.48
N GLU A 176 59.58 -15.73 -62.11
CA GLU A 176 59.39 -14.62 -63.04
C GLU A 176 60.64 -13.74 -62.91
N ALA A 177 61.37 -13.68 -64.02
CA ALA A 177 62.49 -12.79 -64.27
C ALA A 177 61.95 -11.45 -64.78
N GLU A 178 62.74 -10.39 -64.55
CA GLU A 178 62.53 -9.02 -65.01
C GLU A 178 62.07 -8.87 -66.46
N SER A 179 61.16 -7.92 -66.68
CA SER A 179 61.23 -6.86 -67.69
C SER A 179 60.27 -5.73 -67.35
#